data_AF-A0A5C5VF25-F1
#
_entry.id   AF-A0A5C5VF25-F1
#
_cell.length_a   1.000
_cell.length_b   1.000
_cell.length_c   1.000
_cell.angle_alpha   90.00
_cell.angle_beta   90.00
_cell.angle_gamma   90.00
#
_symmetry.space_group_name_H-M   'P 1'
#
loop_
_entity.id
_entity.type
_entity.pdbx_description
1 polymer ?
#
loop_
_entity_poly.entity_id
_entity_poly.type
_entity_poly.pdbx_seq_one_letter_code
_entity_poly.pdbx_strand_id
1 'polypeptide(L)'
;MRAHRTRGFTLVELLVVIAIIGTLIALLLPAVQSAREAGRRSTCLNSMRQITLATQQYEMRMKRWPGGFERLAENGLSSANGEMFSTWAVVILPDLEYHQLHDLYAEGAAPDAFFDVMLCPSDDVKSRANAANSYVANGGMIGSALQQRSANGPFLNRAFDPNRAMLDGHWRDGREYTLVYSENLSASRFDMLGWSAFKPHSTQVGRIDFKHVEEQLDWQWSPLFLWSPSLSTNAYINDEDVECTGNKCIPIEMVTKLTFDRNTGIDWARTQALNARPSSNHPGGVNVAFAGGRGLFLQQGIDFNVVRALMTPNERKSNSPNPRIIIADSDFL
;
A
#
# COMPACT_ATOMS: atom_id res chain seq x y z
N MET A 1 -46.79 -64.06 7.06
CA MET A 1 -45.84 -63.04 6.54
C MET A 1 -46.64 -61.99 5.78
N ARG A 2 -46.81 -60.77 6.32
CA ARG A 2 -47.51 -59.69 5.60
C ARG A 2 -46.55 -59.12 4.56
N ALA A 3 -46.85 -59.33 3.28
CA ALA A 3 -46.08 -58.76 2.17
C ALA A 3 -46.18 -57.23 2.22
N HIS A 4 -45.06 -56.56 2.48
CA HIS A 4 -44.98 -55.11 2.45
C HIS A 4 -45.13 -54.67 0.98
N ARG A 5 -46.29 -54.11 0.61
CA ARG A 5 -46.48 -53.46 -0.69
C ARG A 5 -45.53 -52.26 -0.76
N THR A 6 -44.41 -52.41 -1.46
CA THR A 6 -43.56 -51.30 -1.85
C THR A 6 -44.30 -50.48 -2.90
N ARG A 7 -44.73 -49.26 -2.55
CA ARG A 7 -45.27 -48.30 -3.52
C ARG A 7 -44.11 -47.87 -4.44
N GLY A 8 -44.26 -48.09 -5.74
CA GLY A 8 -43.30 -47.61 -6.73
C GLY A 8 -43.41 -46.10 -6.89
N PHE A 9 -42.27 -45.43 -6.96
CA PHE A 9 -42.18 -43.99 -7.16
C PHE A 9 -42.49 -43.65 -8.62
N THR A 10 -43.35 -42.67 -8.87
CA THR A 10 -43.70 -42.26 -10.24
C THR A 10 -42.64 -41.31 -10.80
N LEU A 11 -42.40 -41.37 -12.13
CA LEU A 11 -41.46 -40.48 -12.81
C LEU A 11 -41.78 -39.00 -12.56
N VAL A 12 -43.08 -38.65 -12.46
CA VAL A 12 -43.56 -37.30 -12.20
C VAL A 12 -43.18 -36.84 -10.79
N GLU A 13 -43.34 -37.68 -9.76
CA GLU A 13 -42.94 -37.34 -8.38
C GLU A 13 -41.44 -37.06 -8.30
N LEU A 14 -40.61 -37.83 -9.02
CA LEU A 14 -39.16 -37.56 -9.10
C LEU A 14 -38.86 -36.24 -9.79
N LEU A 15 -39.53 -35.97 -10.91
CA LEU A 15 -39.30 -34.77 -11.72
C LEU A 15 -39.67 -33.49 -10.96
N VAL A 16 -40.75 -33.50 -10.19
CA VAL A 16 -41.14 -32.34 -9.37
C VAL A 16 -40.12 -32.09 -8.26
N VAL A 17 -39.62 -33.14 -7.59
CA VAL A 17 -38.63 -33.00 -6.51
C VAL A 17 -37.32 -32.44 -7.04
N ILE A 18 -36.80 -32.94 -8.16
CA ILE A 18 -35.57 -32.39 -8.75
C ILE A 18 -35.78 -30.96 -9.25
N ALA A 19 -36.97 -30.61 -9.74
CA ALA A 19 -37.28 -29.25 -10.15
C ALA A 19 -37.28 -28.29 -8.95
N ILE A 20 -37.87 -28.68 -7.82
CA ILE A 20 -37.86 -27.88 -6.59
C ILE A 20 -36.44 -27.74 -6.03
N ILE A 21 -35.66 -28.83 -5.97
CA ILE A 21 -34.26 -28.76 -5.51
C ILE A 21 -33.44 -27.86 -6.45
N GLY A 22 -33.63 -27.99 -7.76
CA GLY A 22 -32.96 -27.16 -8.77
C GLY A 22 -33.25 -25.68 -8.61
N THR A 23 -34.52 -25.29 -8.39
CA THR A 23 -34.88 -23.88 -8.16
C THR A 23 -34.33 -23.34 -6.84
N LEU A 24 -34.37 -24.14 -5.77
CA LEU A 24 -33.79 -23.75 -4.48
C LEU A 24 -32.27 -23.53 -4.59
N ILE A 25 -31.52 -24.44 -5.23
CA ILE A 25 -30.07 -24.29 -5.42
C ILE A 25 -29.76 -23.07 -6.29
N ALA A 26 -30.52 -22.85 -7.36
CA ALA A 26 -30.32 -21.71 -8.26
C ALA A 26 -30.45 -20.36 -7.52
N LEU A 27 -31.35 -20.26 -6.54
CA LEU A 27 -31.51 -19.07 -5.70
C LEU A 27 -30.45 -18.97 -4.59
N LEU A 28 -29.96 -20.09 -4.09
CA LEU A 28 -28.98 -20.14 -2.99
C LEU A 28 -27.54 -19.87 -3.45
N LEU A 29 -27.15 -20.30 -4.65
CA LEU A 29 -25.75 -20.21 -5.10
C LEU A 29 -25.23 -18.75 -5.17
N PRO A 30 -25.95 -17.77 -5.75
CA PRO A 30 -25.49 -16.37 -5.76
C PRO A 30 -25.40 -15.79 -4.34
N ALA A 31 -26.34 -16.15 -3.46
CA ALA A 31 -26.37 -15.67 -2.08
C ALA A 31 -25.16 -16.18 -1.27
N VAL A 32 -24.81 -17.46 -1.41
CA VAL A 32 -23.65 -18.05 -0.73
C VAL A 32 -22.34 -17.41 -1.20
N GLN A 33 -22.21 -17.11 -2.49
CA GLN A 33 -21.02 -16.45 -3.04
C GLN A 33 -20.88 -15.02 -2.51
N SER A 34 -21.97 -14.25 -2.49
CA SER A 34 -22.00 -12.90 -1.91
C SER A 34 -21.63 -12.91 -0.43
N ALA A 35 -22.16 -13.86 0.34
CA ALA A 35 -21.84 -14.01 1.76
C ALA A 35 -20.36 -14.35 1.99
N ARG A 36 -19.78 -15.25 1.19
CA ARG A 36 -18.34 -15.58 1.25
C ARG A 36 -17.48 -14.35 0.99
N GLU A 37 -17.86 -13.53 0.00
CA GLU A 37 -17.09 -12.34 -0.34
C GLU A 37 -17.21 -11.24 0.73
N ALA A 38 -18.40 -11.05 1.30
CA ALA A 38 -18.57 -10.19 2.46
C ALA A 38 -17.70 -10.64 3.65
N GLY A 39 -17.54 -11.95 3.84
CA GLY A 39 -16.63 -12.54 4.81
C GLY A 39 -15.17 -12.21 4.52
N ARG A 40 -14.69 -12.45 3.29
CA ARG A 40 -13.31 -12.11 2.88
C ARG A 40 -13.01 -10.63 3.04
N ARG A 41 -13.95 -9.76 2.63
CA ARG A 41 -13.86 -8.30 2.82
C ARG A 41 -13.74 -7.91 4.29
N SER A 42 -14.54 -8.56 5.15
CA SER A 42 -14.47 -8.30 6.60
C SER A 42 -13.12 -8.71 7.18
N THR A 43 -12.52 -9.80 6.69
CA THR A 43 -11.17 -10.21 7.05
C THR A 43 -10.13 -9.19 6.59
N CYS A 44 -10.17 -8.74 5.32
CA CYS A 44 -9.21 -7.74 4.83
C CYS A 44 -9.30 -6.42 5.62
N LEU A 45 -10.51 -5.97 5.91
CA LEU A 45 -10.75 -4.79 6.74
C LEU A 45 -10.23 -4.96 8.17
N ASN A 46 -10.37 -6.17 8.74
CA ASN A 46 -9.83 -6.47 10.07
C ASN A 46 -8.30 -6.48 10.09
N SER A 47 -7.65 -7.01 9.05
CA SER A 47 -6.20 -6.95 8.89
C SER A 47 -5.70 -5.51 8.86
N MET A 48 -6.32 -4.64 8.06
CA MET A 48 -5.94 -3.21 8.04
C MET A 48 -6.21 -2.49 9.36
N ARG A 49 -7.26 -2.87 10.11
CA ARG A 49 -7.47 -2.33 11.46
C ARG A 49 -6.35 -2.74 12.41
N GLN A 50 -5.90 -4.00 12.36
CA GLN A 50 -4.75 -4.46 13.16
C GLN A 50 -3.48 -3.69 12.80
N ILE A 51 -3.22 -3.52 11.49
CA ILE A 51 -2.10 -2.70 11.00
C ILE A 51 -2.21 -1.28 11.56
N THR A 52 -3.37 -0.64 11.44
CA THR A 52 -3.58 0.75 11.91
C THR A 52 -3.39 0.88 13.42
N LEU A 53 -3.85 -0.10 14.20
CA LEU A 53 -3.65 -0.13 15.65
C LEU A 53 -2.15 -0.24 15.99
N ALA A 54 -1.41 -1.10 15.29
CA ALA A 54 0.04 -1.20 15.44
C ALA A 54 0.75 0.12 15.07
N THR A 55 0.29 0.82 14.03
CA THR A 55 0.79 2.16 13.66
C THR A 55 0.57 3.18 14.78
N GLN A 56 -0.60 3.15 15.43
CA GLN A 56 -0.90 4.03 16.56
C GLN A 56 -0.04 3.68 17.78
N GLN A 57 0.19 2.39 18.05
CA GLN A 57 1.09 1.93 19.11
C GLN A 57 2.54 2.39 18.86
N TYR A 58 3.01 2.26 17.62
CA TYR A 58 4.28 2.81 17.19
C TYR A 58 4.37 4.31 17.47
N GLU A 59 3.33 5.07 17.10
CA GLU A 59 3.29 6.51 17.37
C GLU A 59 3.32 6.83 18.86
N MET A 60 2.61 6.09 19.69
CA MET A 60 2.63 6.26 21.15
C MET A 60 4.03 6.04 21.73
N ARG A 61 4.77 5.05 21.20
CA ARG A 61 6.13 4.68 21.60
C ARG A 61 7.17 5.69 21.10
N MET A 62 7.10 6.09 19.84
CA MET A 62 8.09 6.93 19.16
C MET A 62 7.74 8.43 19.16
N LYS A 63 6.56 8.81 19.68
CA LYS A 63 6.00 10.17 19.71
C LYS A 63 5.86 10.83 18.34
N ARG A 64 5.72 10.01 17.30
CA ARG A 64 5.68 10.41 15.89
C ARG A 64 5.08 9.28 15.05
N TRP A 65 4.35 9.62 14.00
CA TRP A 65 3.88 8.62 13.03
C TRP A 65 5.09 7.97 12.32
N PRO A 66 5.00 6.70 11.87
CA PRO A 66 6.04 6.11 11.05
C PRO A 66 6.11 6.80 9.68
N GLY A 67 7.33 6.96 9.20
CA GLY A 67 7.60 7.33 7.83
C GLY A 67 7.32 6.18 6.87
N GLY A 68 7.20 6.49 5.58
CA GLY A 68 7.04 5.46 4.55
C GLY A 68 8.30 4.60 4.43
N PHE A 69 9.45 5.23 4.67
CA PHE A 69 10.75 4.60 4.85
C PHE A 69 11.42 5.19 6.09
N GLU A 70 12.02 4.35 6.91
CA GLU A 70 12.61 4.70 8.21
C GLU A 70 13.94 3.98 8.41
N ARG A 71 14.82 4.60 9.18
CA ARG A 71 16.09 3.98 9.58
C ARG A 71 15.81 2.86 10.58
N LEU A 72 16.30 1.66 10.30
CA LEU A 72 16.30 0.57 11.26
C LEU A 72 17.48 0.76 12.23
N ALA A 73 17.22 0.63 13.53
CA ALA A 73 18.26 0.75 14.54
C ALA A 73 19.22 -0.44 14.43
N GLU A 74 20.49 -0.15 14.17
CA GLU A 74 21.55 -1.14 13.94
C GLU A 74 21.84 -1.95 15.21
N ASN A 75 21.38 -3.20 15.27
CA ASN A 75 21.88 -4.17 16.23
C ASN A 75 23.01 -4.96 15.55
N GLY A 76 24.26 -4.57 15.80
CA GLY A 76 25.44 -5.33 15.37
C GLY A 76 26.02 -4.96 13.99
N LEU A 77 25.48 -3.95 13.33
CA LEU A 77 26.05 -3.39 12.11
C LEU A 77 27.00 -2.26 12.49
N SER A 78 28.27 -2.36 12.10
CA SER A 78 29.26 -1.31 12.36
C SER A 78 29.00 -0.10 11.45
N SER A 79 29.37 1.11 11.88
CA SER A 79 29.28 2.34 11.06
C SER A 79 30.00 2.27 9.70
N ALA A 80 30.80 1.21 9.46
CA ALA A 80 31.42 0.90 8.17
C ALA A 80 30.44 0.30 7.13
N ASN A 81 29.27 -0.20 7.54
CA ASN A 81 28.29 -0.87 6.67
C ASN A 81 27.19 0.07 6.14
N GLY A 82 27.20 1.35 6.54
CA GLY A 82 26.19 2.33 6.16
C GLY A 82 24.87 2.19 6.95
N GLU A 83 24.01 3.19 6.81
CA GLU A 83 22.68 3.20 7.45
C GLU A 83 21.69 2.32 6.67
N MET A 84 20.94 1.50 7.40
CA MET A 84 19.90 0.63 6.84
C MET A 84 18.51 1.27 6.96
N PHE A 85 17.74 1.24 5.87
CA PHE A 85 16.36 1.72 5.82
C PHE A 85 15.40 0.59 5.46
N SER A 86 14.19 0.68 6.00
CA SER A 86 13.10 -0.23 5.66
C SER A 86 11.76 0.50 5.63
N THR A 87 10.74 -0.18 5.15
CA THR A 87 9.39 0.36 4.96
C THR A 87 8.67 0.55 6.28
N TRP A 88 7.54 1.28 6.23
CA TRP A 88 6.60 1.38 7.35
C TRP A 88 6.18 0.02 7.92
N ALA A 89 6.09 -1.03 7.09
CA ALA A 89 5.57 -2.32 7.49
C ALA A 89 6.53 -3.07 8.40
N VAL A 90 7.84 -3.03 8.10
CA VAL A 90 8.87 -3.67 8.93
C VAL A 90 8.97 -2.96 10.28
N VAL A 91 8.86 -1.63 10.27
CA VAL A 91 9.06 -0.78 11.45
C VAL A 91 7.96 -0.95 12.50
N ILE A 92 6.74 -1.30 12.09
CA ILE A 92 5.61 -1.59 12.99
C ILE A 92 5.52 -3.07 13.41
N LEU A 93 6.38 -3.96 12.91
CA LEU A 93 6.36 -5.39 13.26
C LEU A 93 6.38 -5.66 14.78
N PRO A 94 7.19 -4.96 15.60
CA PRO A 94 7.14 -5.14 17.04
C PRO A 94 5.76 -4.85 17.63
N ASP A 95 5.05 -3.86 17.10
CA ASP A 95 3.70 -3.49 17.53
C ASP A 95 2.62 -4.45 16.97
N LEU A 96 2.99 -5.31 16.02
CA LEU A 96 2.18 -6.45 15.55
C LEU A 96 2.55 -7.77 16.25
N GLU A 97 3.33 -7.74 17.34
CA GLU A 97 3.84 -8.91 18.07
C GLU A 97 4.87 -9.76 17.30
N TYR A 98 5.44 -9.24 16.20
CA TYR A 98 6.48 -9.90 15.39
C TYR A 98 7.89 -9.42 15.75
N HIS A 99 8.23 -9.40 17.04
CA HIS A 99 9.53 -8.92 17.55
C HIS A 99 10.74 -9.65 16.95
N GLN A 100 10.72 -10.99 16.97
CA GLN A 100 11.85 -11.80 16.47
C GLN A 100 12.11 -11.54 14.97
N LEU A 101 11.05 -11.32 14.19
CA LEU A 101 11.17 -11.03 12.77
C LEU A 101 11.77 -9.63 12.55
N HIS A 102 11.32 -8.64 13.32
CA HIS A 102 11.92 -7.30 13.31
C HIS A 102 13.41 -7.35 13.65
N ASP A 103 13.81 -8.16 14.63
CA ASP A 103 15.21 -8.28 15.03
C ASP A 103 16.09 -8.88 13.91
N LEU A 104 15.57 -9.87 13.16
CA LEU A 104 16.24 -10.37 11.95
C LEU A 104 16.47 -9.27 10.91
N TYR A 105 15.46 -8.43 10.67
CA TYR A 105 15.61 -7.28 9.78
C TYR A 105 16.62 -6.26 10.32
N ALA A 106 16.64 -6.00 11.64
CA ALA A 106 17.58 -5.09 12.28
C ALA A 106 19.04 -5.59 12.24
N GLU A 107 19.24 -6.90 12.13
CA GLU A 107 20.54 -7.54 11.88
C GLU A 107 20.94 -7.54 10.40
N GLY A 108 20.07 -7.04 9.50
CA GLY A 108 20.31 -6.96 8.06
C GLY A 108 19.87 -8.21 7.28
N ALA A 109 19.10 -9.11 7.88
CA ALA A 109 18.53 -10.25 7.16
C ALA A 109 17.28 -9.85 6.36
N ALA A 110 17.06 -10.52 5.23
CA ALA A 110 15.83 -10.45 4.44
C ALA A 110 15.21 -11.86 4.39
N PRO A 111 14.40 -12.26 5.39
CA PRO A 111 13.92 -13.63 5.54
C PRO A 111 12.76 -14.01 4.61
N ASP A 112 12.31 -13.12 3.72
CA ASP A 112 11.17 -13.36 2.81
C ASP A 112 9.88 -13.81 3.54
N ALA A 113 9.72 -13.34 4.79
CA ALA A 113 8.70 -13.82 5.70
C ALA A 113 7.28 -13.50 5.21
N PHE A 114 6.37 -14.46 5.34
CA PHE A 114 4.95 -14.28 5.08
C PHE A 114 4.17 -14.16 6.39
N PHE A 115 3.21 -13.24 6.43
CA PHE A 115 2.23 -13.17 7.50
C PHE A 115 0.85 -12.78 7.00
N ASP A 116 -0.17 -13.48 7.52
CA ASP A 116 -1.55 -13.38 7.03
C ASP A 116 -2.13 -11.95 7.17
N VAL A 117 -1.64 -11.15 8.12
CA VAL A 117 -2.15 -9.78 8.32
C VAL A 117 -1.77 -8.82 7.19
N MET A 118 -0.79 -9.12 6.32
CA MET A 118 -0.47 -8.27 5.16
C MET A 118 -1.15 -8.66 3.86
N LEU A 119 -1.90 -9.77 3.87
CA LEU A 119 -2.55 -10.27 2.68
C LEU A 119 -4.07 -10.19 2.82
N CYS A 120 -4.71 -9.64 1.80
CA CYS A 120 -6.16 -9.72 1.69
C CYS A 120 -6.56 -11.08 1.09
N PRO A 121 -7.44 -11.88 1.71
CA PRO A 121 -7.88 -13.15 1.13
C PRO A 121 -8.59 -13.08 -0.23
N SER A 122 -8.97 -11.88 -0.69
CA SER A 122 -9.51 -11.66 -2.05
C SER A 122 -8.43 -11.30 -3.08
N ASP A 123 -7.18 -11.04 -2.65
CA ASP A 123 -6.03 -10.88 -3.53
C ASP A 123 -5.44 -12.28 -3.82
N ASP A 124 -5.89 -12.88 -4.91
CA ASP A 124 -5.56 -14.25 -5.31
C ASP A 124 -4.31 -14.36 -6.20
N VAL A 125 -3.75 -13.21 -6.62
CA VAL A 125 -2.56 -13.15 -7.46
C VAL A 125 -1.28 -13.29 -6.64
N LYS A 126 -1.28 -12.80 -5.40
CA LYS A 126 -0.10 -12.80 -4.55
C LYS A 126 0.11 -14.18 -3.93
N SER A 127 1.32 -14.70 -4.06
CA SER A 127 1.73 -15.93 -3.38
C SER A 127 1.83 -15.69 -1.87
N ARG A 128 1.52 -16.71 -1.06
CA ARG A 128 1.74 -16.68 0.40
C ARG A 128 3.21 -16.94 0.74
N ALA A 129 4.10 -16.15 0.15
CA ALA A 129 5.56 -16.26 0.24
C ALA A 129 6.20 -14.91 -0.12
N ASN A 130 7.52 -14.80 0.00
CA ASN A 130 8.32 -13.69 -0.53
C ASN A 130 7.85 -12.32 -0.05
N ALA A 131 7.50 -12.22 1.23
CA ALA A 131 7.03 -10.99 1.85
C ALA A 131 5.88 -10.29 1.10
N ALA A 132 4.98 -11.08 0.52
CA ALA A 132 3.82 -10.59 -0.21
C ALA A 132 2.95 -9.65 0.62
N ASN A 133 2.32 -8.71 -0.07
CA ASN A 133 1.56 -7.62 0.55
C ASN A 133 0.42 -7.18 -0.37
N SER A 134 -0.73 -6.88 0.24
CA SER A 134 -1.91 -6.34 -0.43
C SER A 134 -2.23 -4.90 0.00
N TYR A 135 -1.51 -4.35 0.99
CA TYR A 135 -1.82 -3.07 1.61
C TYR A 135 -0.72 -2.04 1.40
N VAL A 136 -1.10 -0.81 1.12
CA VAL A 136 -0.19 0.32 0.90
C VAL A 136 -0.50 1.46 1.85
N ALA A 137 0.53 2.20 2.25
CA ALA A 137 0.41 3.34 3.14
C ALA A 137 0.45 4.68 2.38
N ASN A 138 -0.22 5.69 2.94
CA ASN A 138 -0.34 7.00 2.32
C ASN A 138 0.98 7.79 2.43
N GLY A 139 1.79 7.75 1.37
CA GLY A 139 3.05 8.51 1.29
C GLY A 139 2.85 10.00 0.95
N GLY A 140 1.61 10.43 0.69
CA GLY A 140 1.26 11.81 0.42
C GLY A 140 1.46 12.25 -1.02
N MET A 141 1.91 13.49 -1.21
CA MET A 141 2.12 14.07 -2.52
C MET A 141 3.40 13.56 -3.15
N ILE A 142 3.33 13.21 -4.43
CA ILE A 142 4.52 12.93 -5.23
C ILE A 142 5.42 14.18 -5.36
N GLY A 143 6.73 13.96 -5.38
CA GLY A 143 7.73 15.02 -5.44
C GLY A 143 8.97 14.67 -4.60
N SER A 144 9.99 15.51 -4.69
CA SER A 144 11.22 15.35 -3.92
C SER A 144 10.93 15.25 -2.42
N ALA A 145 11.74 14.49 -1.69
CA ALA A 145 11.65 14.38 -0.24
C ALA A 145 11.74 15.77 0.45
N LEU A 146 12.46 16.73 -0.15
CA LEU A 146 12.52 18.12 0.31
C LEU A 146 11.16 18.84 0.24
N GLN A 147 10.31 18.47 -0.72
CA GLN A 147 9.00 19.07 -0.94
C GLN A 147 7.88 18.36 -0.15
N GLN A 148 8.14 17.18 0.41
CA GLN A 148 7.17 16.45 1.22
C GLN A 148 6.77 17.24 2.46
N ARG A 149 5.48 17.30 2.75
CA ARG A 149 4.91 18.03 3.89
C ARG A 149 4.00 17.08 4.66
N SER A 150 4.01 17.19 5.99
CA SER A 150 3.05 16.48 6.86
C SER A 150 1.60 16.79 6.51
N ALA A 151 1.31 17.95 5.91
CA ALA A 151 -0.02 18.30 5.43
C ALA A 151 -0.47 17.53 4.18
N ASN A 152 0.47 16.95 3.41
CA ASN A 152 0.19 16.24 2.15
C ASN A 152 0.01 14.74 2.35
N GLY A 153 0.52 14.18 3.44
CA GLY A 153 0.35 12.77 3.80
C GLY A 153 1.12 12.42 5.08
N PRO A 154 0.74 11.32 5.75
CA PRO A 154 1.31 10.97 7.05
C PRO A 154 2.62 10.15 6.99
N PHE A 155 2.81 9.31 5.97
CA PHE A 155 4.01 8.44 5.85
C PHE A 155 5.13 9.13 5.07
N LEU A 156 5.71 10.17 5.66
CA LEU A 156 6.80 10.95 5.06
C LEU A 156 8.06 10.10 4.87
N ASN A 157 8.86 10.36 3.84
CA ASN A 157 10.14 9.67 3.67
C ASN A 157 11.18 10.23 4.63
N ARG A 158 11.58 9.39 5.59
CA ARG A 158 12.54 9.73 6.62
C ARG A 158 13.93 9.16 6.40
N ALA A 159 14.10 8.38 5.35
CA ALA A 159 15.42 8.01 4.90
C ALA A 159 16.21 9.22 4.38
N PHE A 160 15.50 10.19 3.78
CA PHE A 160 16.08 11.44 3.30
C PHE A 160 16.13 12.55 4.35
N ASP A 161 15.01 12.82 5.05
CA ASP A 161 14.94 13.84 6.12
C ASP A 161 14.50 13.18 7.44
N PRO A 162 15.44 12.68 8.27
CA PRO A 162 15.12 11.98 9.50
C PRO A 162 14.38 12.82 10.53
N ASN A 163 14.43 14.15 10.44
CA ASN A 163 13.77 15.05 11.40
C ASN A 163 12.32 15.36 11.00
N ARG A 164 11.93 15.03 9.77
CA ARG A 164 10.60 15.31 9.24
C ARG A 164 9.64 14.16 9.56
N ALA A 165 8.69 14.41 10.45
CA ALA A 165 7.69 13.42 10.84
C ALA A 165 6.29 14.02 10.93
N MET A 166 5.28 13.18 10.72
CA MET A 166 3.92 13.48 11.11
C MET A 166 3.82 13.34 12.63
N LEU A 167 3.29 14.37 13.29
CA LEU A 167 3.19 14.48 14.74
C LEU A 167 1.72 14.64 15.13
N ASP A 168 1.39 14.36 16.38
CA ASP A 168 0.01 14.42 16.87
C ASP A 168 -0.69 15.77 16.60
N GLY A 169 0.03 16.90 16.74
CA GLY A 169 -0.53 18.23 16.47
C GLY A 169 -0.78 18.57 14.99
N HIS A 170 -0.44 17.68 14.06
CA HIS A 170 -0.60 17.90 12.61
C HIS A 170 -1.96 17.43 12.07
N TRP A 171 -2.68 16.55 12.76
CA TRP A 171 -4.01 16.04 12.38
C TRP A 171 -5.10 17.11 12.57
N ARG A 172 -5.19 18.08 11.67
CA ARG A 172 -6.08 19.25 11.83
C ARG A 172 -7.50 19.01 11.30
N ASP A 173 -7.65 18.11 10.34
CA ASP A 173 -8.92 17.58 9.85
C ASP A 173 -9.51 16.50 10.79
N GLY A 174 -8.67 15.90 11.62
CA GLY A 174 -9.00 14.81 12.54
C GLY A 174 -8.61 13.45 11.98
N ARG A 175 -8.03 12.61 12.84
CA ARG A 175 -7.50 11.28 12.48
C ARG A 175 -8.53 10.36 11.81
N GLU A 176 -9.80 10.53 12.12
CA GLU A 176 -10.89 9.75 11.52
C GLU A 176 -11.09 10.04 10.02
N TYR A 177 -10.60 11.18 9.52
CA TYR A 177 -10.85 11.66 8.17
C TYR A 177 -9.64 11.54 7.24
N THR A 178 -8.43 11.35 7.80
CA THR A 178 -7.24 11.10 6.99
C THR A 178 -7.04 9.61 6.71
N LEU A 179 -7.10 9.24 5.44
CA LEU A 179 -6.82 7.91 4.92
C LEU A 179 -5.32 7.61 5.06
N VAL A 180 -5.00 6.48 5.67
CA VAL A 180 -3.60 6.05 5.97
C VAL A 180 -3.23 4.77 5.25
N TYR A 181 -4.18 3.86 5.04
CA TYR A 181 -3.96 2.59 4.38
C TYR A 181 -5.05 2.31 3.35
N SER A 182 -4.68 1.58 2.32
CA SER A 182 -5.59 1.10 1.29
C SER A 182 -5.13 -0.27 0.81
N GLU A 183 -6.07 -1.09 0.35
CA GLU A 183 -5.71 -2.19 -0.55
C GLU A 183 -5.18 -1.64 -1.88
N ASN A 184 -4.24 -2.36 -2.46
CA ASN A 184 -3.74 -2.09 -3.80
C ASN A 184 -3.20 -3.38 -4.44
N LEU A 185 -3.75 -3.77 -5.59
CA LEU A 185 -3.34 -4.97 -6.32
C LEU A 185 -1.89 -4.87 -6.85
N SER A 186 -1.42 -3.65 -7.10
CA SER A 186 -0.04 -3.35 -7.48
C SER A 186 0.93 -3.31 -6.30
N ALA A 187 0.49 -3.62 -5.08
CA ALA A 187 1.38 -3.67 -3.93
C ALA A 187 2.51 -4.70 -4.15
N SER A 188 3.76 -4.25 -4.09
CA SER A 188 4.94 -5.10 -4.04
C SER A 188 5.18 -5.55 -2.59
N ARG A 189 6.24 -6.32 -2.40
CA ARG A 189 6.66 -6.85 -1.09
C ARG A 189 6.70 -5.78 0.01
N PHE A 190 6.30 -6.16 1.22
CA PHE A 190 6.26 -5.20 2.33
C PHE A 190 7.64 -4.86 2.89
N ASP A 191 8.64 -5.74 2.74
CA ASP A 191 9.92 -5.68 3.46
C ASP A 191 11.08 -5.12 2.65
N MET A 192 10.82 -4.18 1.74
CA MET A 192 11.88 -3.57 0.95
C MET A 192 12.97 -2.98 1.87
N LEU A 193 14.19 -3.49 1.72
CA LEU A 193 15.38 -3.03 2.44
C LEU A 193 16.27 -2.22 1.49
N GLY A 194 16.73 -1.07 1.95
CA GLY A 194 17.67 -0.24 1.19
C GLY A 194 18.84 0.21 2.04
N TRP A 195 20.04 -0.03 1.53
CA TRP A 195 21.30 0.47 2.08
C TRP A 195 21.74 1.61 1.17
N SER A 196 21.78 2.84 1.68
CA SER A 196 22.23 4.05 0.97
C SER A 196 21.44 4.55 -0.25
N ALA A 197 20.52 3.78 -0.85
CA ALA A 197 19.73 4.20 -2.03
C ALA A 197 18.73 5.36 -1.79
N PHE A 198 18.67 5.89 -0.56
CA PHE A 198 17.74 6.94 -0.15
C PHE A 198 18.43 8.19 0.41
N LYS A 199 19.77 8.29 0.32
CA LYS A 199 20.53 9.48 0.72
C LYS A 199 20.97 10.32 -0.48
N PRO A 200 20.89 11.67 -0.39
CA PRO A 200 21.55 12.53 -1.35
C PRO A 200 23.05 12.56 -1.08
N HIS A 201 23.85 12.53 -2.16
CA HIS A 201 25.26 12.93 -2.20
C HIS A 201 26.12 12.57 -0.97
N SER A 202 26.66 11.36 -0.98
CA SER A 202 28.04 11.21 -0.49
C SER A 202 28.86 10.48 -1.53
N THR A 203 29.95 11.11 -1.92
CA THR A 203 30.95 10.72 -2.90
C THR A 203 31.76 9.48 -2.52
N GLN A 204 31.16 8.51 -1.82
CA GLN A 204 31.72 7.19 -1.62
C GLN A 204 30.90 6.19 -2.41
N VAL A 205 31.35 5.96 -3.65
CA VAL A 205 31.21 4.68 -4.34
C VAL A 205 31.86 3.63 -3.44
N GLY A 206 31.09 3.10 -2.50
CA GLY A 206 31.59 2.35 -1.35
C GLY A 206 30.59 1.29 -0.91
N ARG A 207 30.31 0.34 -1.81
CA ARG A 207 29.70 -0.98 -1.60
C ARG A 207 28.36 -1.01 -0.86
N ILE A 208 27.30 -0.92 -1.66
CA ILE A 208 26.09 -1.74 -1.54
C ILE A 208 26.54 -3.22 -1.49
N ASP A 209 26.29 -3.94 -0.40
CA ASP A 209 26.49 -5.39 -0.37
C ASP A 209 25.26 -6.06 -1.02
N PHE A 210 25.52 -6.74 -2.14
CA PHE A 210 24.61 -7.06 -3.24
C PHE A 210 23.57 -8.16 -2.95
N LYS A 211 23.27 -8.50 -1.70
CA LYS A 211 22.46 -9.71 -1.51
C LYS A 211 20.99 -9.56 -1.89
N HIS A 212 20.39 -8.36 -1.80
CA HIS A 212 18.97 -8.16 -2.18
C HIS A 212 18.71 -6.72 -2.65
N VAL A 213 19.36 -6.29 -3.73
CA VAL A 213 18.92 -5.12 -4.51
C VAL A 213 18.26 -5.64 -5.78
N GLU A 214 16.94 -5.83 -5.74
CA GLU A 214 16.19 -6.01 -6.99
C GLU A 214 16.06 -4.62 -7.64
N GLU A 215 16.98 -4.29 -8.54
CA GLU A 215 17.03 -3.02 -9.32
C GLU A 215 15.70 -2.66 -10.04
N GLN A 216 14.75 -3.60 -10.12
CA GLN A 216 13.43 -3.39 -10.72
C GLN A 216 12.38 -2.86 -9.71
N LEU A 217 12.62 -2.95 -8.41
CA LEU A 217 11.69 -2.50 -7.37
C LEU A 217 11.82 -1.01 -7.04
N ASP A 218 12.97 -0.38 -7.33
CA ASP A 218 13.21 1.06 -7.11
C ASP A 218 12.22 1.97 -7.87
N TRP A 219 11.59 1.46 -8.94
CA TRP A 219 10.60 2.19 -9.74
C TRP A 219 9.16 2.02 -9.25
N GLN A 220 8.92 1.21 -8.22
CA GLN A 220 7.60 0.98 -7.64
C GLN A 220 7.50 1.68 -6.29
N TRP A 221 6.55 2.61 -6.15
CA TRP A 221 6.28 3.35 -4.91
C TRP A 221 5.85 2.48 -3.72
N SER A 222 5.74 1.18 -3.91
CA SER A 222 5.19 0.25 -2.94
C SER A 222 6.19 -0.03 -1.80
N PRO A 223 5.73 -0.22 -0.54
CA PRO A 223 4.35 -0.31 -0.07
C PRO A 223 3.70 1.04 0.23
N LEU A 224 3.97 2.10 -0.54
CA LEU A 224 3.24 3.37 -0.49
C LEU A 224 2.35 3.57 -1.72
N PHE A 225 1.33 4.40 -1.55
CA PHE A 225 0.61 5.03 -2.65
C PHE A 225 0.65 6.55 -2.44
N LEU A 226 0.71 7.25 -3.55
CA LEU A 226 0.87 8.69 -3.59
C LEU A 226 -0.23 9.32 -4.43
N TRP A 227 -0.47 10.61 -4.19
CA TRP A 227 -1.26 11.43 -5.08
C TRP A 227 -0.40 12.47 -5.78
N SER A 228 -0.84 12.88 -6.97
CA SER A 228 -0.16 13.92 -7.75
C SER A 228 -1.01 15.18 -7.90
N PRO A 229 -0.42 16.38 -7.79
CA PRO A 229 -1.13 17.65 -8.01
C PRO A 229 -1.31 17.99 -9.49
N SER A 230 -0.69 17.24 -10.40
CA SER A 230 -0.76 17.29 -11.87
C SER A 230 -0.83 15.88 -12.45
N LEU A 231 -1.29 15.68 -13.68
CA LEU A 231 -1.07 14.43 -14.43
C LEU A 231 0.42 14.29 -14.83
N SER A 232 1.34 14.68 -13.92
CA SER A 232 2.75 14.86 -14.21
C SER A 232 3.28 13.62 -14.89
N THR A 233 3.93 13.90 -15.99
CA THR A 233 4.53 12.95 -16.91
C THR A 233 5.87 12.44 -16.38
N ASN A 234 6.42 13.14 -15.40
CA ASN A 234 7.68 12.84 -14.71
C ASN A 234 7.46 13.10 -13.22
N ALA A 235 7.72 12.13 -12.36
CA ALA A 235 7.55 12.33 -10.93
C ALA A 235 8.42 11.34 -10.13
N TYR A 236 9.11 11.86 -9.11
CA TYR A 236 10.04 11.11 -8.26
C TYR A 236 9.55 11.04 -6.81
N ILE A 237 9.96 10.00 -6.10
CA ILE A 237 10.19 10.00 -4.67
C ILE A 237 11.70 9.86 -4.55
N ASN A 238 12.33 10.71 -3.74
CA ASN A 238 13.72 10.58 -3.25
C ASN A 238 14.86 11.19 -4.04
N ASP A 239 14.61 11.85 -5.18
CA ASP A 239 15.69 12.58 -5.84
C ASP A 239 15.80 14.03 -5.34
N GLU A 240 17.00 14.59 -5.41
CA GLU A 240 17.22 16.03 -5.22
C GLU A 240 16.57 16.79 -6.38
N ASP A 241 15.95 17.94 -6.11
CA ASP A 241 15.49 18.81 -7.19
C ASP A 241 16.67 19.34 -8.03
N VAL A 242 17.92 19.19 -7.54
CA VAL A 242 19.13 19.83 -8.04
C VAL A 242 20.39 18.98 -7.72
N GLU A 243 21.18 18.61 -8.72
CA GLU A 243 22.48 17.93 -8.57
C GLU A 243 23.55 19.02 -8.53
N CYS A 244 24.28 19.08 -7.43
CA CYS A 244 25.40 20.01 -7.31
C CYS A 244 26.73 19.29 -7.54
N THR A 245 27.52 19.78 -8.49
CA THR A 245 28.92 19.37 -8.69
C THR A 245 29.82 20.59 -8.42
N GLY A 246 30.48 20.61 -7.26
CA GLY A 246 31.21 21.79 -6.80
C GLY A 246 30.26 22.96 -6.49
N ASN A 247 30.55 24.16 -7.00
CA ASN A 247 29.69 25.35 -6.82
C ASN A 247 28.56 25.46 -7.85
N LYS A 248 28.41 24.48 -8.74
CA LYS A 248 27.41 24.51 -9.80
C LYS A 248 26.32 23.49 -9.49
N CYS A 249 25.12 24.01 -9.30
CA CYS A 249 23.92 23.24 -9.03
C CYS A 249 23.05 23.27 -10.28
N ILE A 250 22.79 22.10 -10.86
CA ILE A 250 21.92 21.93 -12.03
C ILE A 250 20.62 21.26 -11.57
N PRO A 251 19.44 21.76 -11.96
CA PRO A 251 18.20 21.04 -11.71
C PRO A 251 18.32 19.61 -12.25
N ILE A 252 18.05 18.61 -11.41
CA ILE A 252 18.04 17.22 -11.87
C ILE A 252 16.74 17.04 -12.65
N GLU A 253 16.82 17.21 -13.97
CA GLU A 253 15.89 16.54 -14.88
C GLU A 253 16.39 15.10 -15.06
N MET A 254 16.41 14.31 -13.99
CA MET A 254 16.25 12.88 -14.19
C MET A 254 14.81 12.74 -14.68
N VAL A 255 14.64 11.92 -15.70
CA VAL A 255 13.42 11.80 -16.47
C VAL A 255 13.11 10.32 -16.56
N THR A 256 12.35 9.74 -15.63
CA THR A 256 11.37 8.72 -15.99
C THR A 256 10.37 9.46 -16.87
N LYS A 257 10.74 9.59 -18.14
CA LYS A 257 9.85 10.09 -19.17
C LYS A 257 8.62 9.19 -19.11
N LEU A 258 7.47 9.75 -19.44
CA LEU A 258 6.41 9.03 -20.15
C LEU A 258 7.01 8.34 -21.36
N THR A 259 7.64 7.21 -21.14
CA THR A 259 8.19 6.41 -22.19
C THR A 259 7.36 5.16 -22.11
N PHE A 260 6.44 4.99 -23.05
CA PHE A 260 6.07 3.64 -23.43
C PHE A 260 7.38 2.92 -23.72
N ASP A 261 7.80 2.08 -22.79
CA ASP A 261 9.04 1.35 -22.96
C ASP A 261 8.75 0.31 -24.04
N ARG A 262 9.24 0.56 -25.25
CA ARG A 262 9.00 -0.33 -26.40
C ARG A 262 9.65 -1.72 -26.20
N ASN A 263 10.58 -1.85 -25.25
CA ASN A 263 11.23 -3.12 -24.96
C ASN A 263 10.42 -3.96 -23.98
N THR A 264 9.72 -3.34 -23.02
CA THR A 264 8.89 -4.05 -22.01
C THR A 264 7.38 -3.97 -22.29
N GLY A 265 6.94 -3.07 -23.16
CA GLY A 265 5.53 -2.81 -23.47
C GLY A 265 4.76 -2.08 -22.37
N ILE A 266 5.45 -1.55 -21.35
CA ILE A 266 4.84 -0.93 -20.16
C ILE A 266 4.62 0.56 -20.39
N ASP A 267 3.40 1.02 -20.14
CA ASP A 267 3.04 2.44 -20.05
C ASP A 267 3.15 2.92 -18.60
N TRP A 268 4.27 3.55 -18.28
CA TRP A 268 4.56 4.04 -16.92
C TRP A 268 3.59 5.12 -16.44
N ALA A 269 2.97 5.89 -17.35
CA ALA A 269 1.96 6.89 -17.00
C ALA A 269 0.70 6.24 -16.45
N ARG A 270 0.25 5.20 -17.17
CA ARG A 270 -0.90 4.39 -16.79
C ARG A 270 -0.62 3.66 -15.48
N THR A 271 0.57 3.11 -15.32
CA THR A 271 1.00 2.43 -14.09
C THR A 271 1.02 3.38 -12.89
N GLN A 272 1.54 4.60 -13.03
CA GLN A 272 1.57 5.58 -11.93
C GLN A 272 0.16 6.07 -11.54
N ALA A 273 -0.73 6.30 -12.52
CA ALA A 273 -2.12 6.68 -12.25
C ALA A 273 -2.92 5.54 -11.59
N LEU A 274 -2.69 4.29 -12.01
CA LEU A 274 -3.28 3.10 -11.39
C LEU A 274 -2.76 2.87 -9.97
N ASN A 275 -1.46 3.09 -9.73
CA ASN A 275 -0.85 2.93 -8.42
C ASN A 275 -1.26 4.02 -7.42
N ALA A 276 -1.68 5.19 -7.90
CA ALA A 276 -2.18 6.30 -7.08
C ALA A 276 -3.60 6.06 -6.52
N ARG A 277 -4.34 5.09 -7.07
CA ARG A 277 -5.71 4.79 -6.62
C ARG A 277 -5.75 3.51 -5.79
N PRO A 278 -6.48 3.52 -4.66
CA PRO A 278 -6.99 2.30 -4.03
C PRO A 278 -7.54 1.30 -5.05
N SER A 279 -7.09 0.04 -4.99
CA SER A 279 -7.57 -1.02 -5.88
C SER A 279 -7.70 -2.35 -5.14
N SER A 280 -8.72 -3.14 -5.48
CA SER A 280 -8.93 -4.47 -4.90
C SER A 280 -9.70 -5.37 -5.87
N ASN A 281 -9.68 -6.67 -5.58
CA ASN A 281 -10.51 -7.68 -6.25
C ASN A 281 -11.92 -7.80 -5.64
N HIS A 282 -12.26 -6.98 -4.64
CA HIS A 282 -13.61 -6.96 -4.10
C HIS A 282 -14.60 -6.38 -5.13
N PRO A 283 -15.80 -6.97 -5.28
CA PRO A 283 -16.81 -6.42 -6.16
C PRO A 283 -17.24 -5.00 -5.73
N GLY A 284 -17.10 -4.05 -6.65
CA GLY A 284 -17.68 -2.70 -6.54
C GLY A 284 -16.87 -1.71 -5.70
N GLY A 285 -15.67 -2.04 -5.23
CA GLY A 285 -14.90 -1.11 -4.42
C GLY A 285 -13.62 -1.65 -3.80
N VAL A 286 -13.16 -0.95 -2.77
CA VAL A 286 -11.88 -1.18 -2.11
C VAL A 286 -11.98 -0.82 -0.63
N ASN A 287 -11.37 -1.63 0.23
CA ASN A 287 -11.27 -1.31 1.64
C ASN A 287 -10.13 -0.31 1.86
N VAL A 288 -10.37 0.65 2.74
CA VAL A 288 -9.39 1.63 3.21
C VAL A 288 -9.47 1.79 4.72
N ALA A 289 -8.38 2.25 5.33
CA ALA A 289 -8.34 2.60 6.75
C ALA A 289 -7.87 4.03 6.97
N PHE A 290 -8.39 4.63 8.04
CA PHE A 290 -8.14 6.00 8.46
C PHE A 290 -7.26 6.02 9.71
N ALA A 291 -6.54 7.12 9.94
CA ALA A 291 -5.56 7.23 11.03
C ALA A 291 -6.16 6.98 12.42
N GLY A 292 -7.46 7.17 12.58
CA GLY A 292 -8.22 6.87 13.80
C GLY A 292 -8.53 5.39 14.04
N GLY A 293 -8.29 4.51 13.06
CA GLY A 293 -8.64 3.08 13.13
C GLY A 293 -9.98 2.74 12.46
N ARG A 294 -10.72 3.75 11.98
CA ARG A 294 -11.92 3.53 11.17
C ARG A 294 -11.54 2.89 9.85
N GLY A 295 -12.28 1.85 9.47
CA GLY A 295 -12.21 1.21 8.16
C GLY A 295 -13.47 1.49 7.35
N LEU A 296 -13.33 1.77 6.05
CA LEU A 296 -14.42 2.07 5.14
C LEU A 296 -14.25 1.28 3.83
N PHE A 297 -15.37 0.99 3.15
CA PHE A 297 -15.35 0.49 1.79
C PHE A 297 -15.65 1.64 0.82
N LEU A 298 -14.67 2.04 0.02
CA LEU A 298 -14.82 3.05 -1.02
C LEU A 298 -15.35 2.40 -2.29
N GLN A 299 -16.28 3.07 -2.98
CA GLN A 299 -16.80 2.59 -4.25
C GLN A 299 -15.78 2.77 -5.37
N GLN A 300 -15.75 1.85 -6.33
CA GLN A 300 -14.78 1.83 -7.44
C GLN A 300 -14.82 3.10 -8.32
N GLY A 301 -15.98 3.78 -8.40
CA GLY A 301 -16.17 5.02 -9.14
C GLY A 301 -15.97 6.30 -8.32
N ILE A 302 -15.34 6.23 -7.15
CA ILE A 302 -15.08 7.43 -6.35
C ILE A 302 -14.15 8.39 -7.11
N ASP A 303 -14.50 9.68 -7.10
CA ASP A 303 -13.70 10.72 -7.72
C ASP A 303 -12.30 10.79 -7.07
N PHE A 304 -11.27 10.84 -7.90
CA PHE A 304 -9.88 10.87 -7.44
C PHE A 304 -9.59 12.07 -6.52
N ASN A 305 -10.19 13.23 -6.77
CA ASN A 305 -10.02 14.40 -5.93
C ASN A 305 -10.58 14.18 -4.53
N VAL A 306 -11.64 13.37 -4.40
CA VAL A 306 -12.19 12.99 -3.09
C VAL A 306 -11.20 12.08 -2.36
N VAL A 307 -10.69 11.04 -3.02
CA VAL A 307 -9.65 10.16 -2.43
C VAL A 307 -8.41 10.97 -2.03
N ARG A 308 -7.98 11.88 -2.91
CA ARG A 308 -6.85 12.77 -2.69
C ARG A 308 -7.07 13.72 -1.50
N ALA A 309 -8.28 14.25 -1.32
CA ALA A 309 -8.61 15.06 -0.15
C ALA A 309 -8.55 14.21 1.13
N LEU A 310 -9.09 13.00 1.10
CA LEU A 310 -9.01 12.04 2.22
C LEU A 310 -7.55 11.67 2.56
N MET A 311 -6.62 11.72 1.62
CA MET A 311 -5.21 11.47 1.90
C MET A 311 -4.51 12.61 2.67
N THR A 312 -5.15 13.75 2.90
CA THR A 312 -4.45 14.93 3.43
C THR A 312 -4.91 15.32 4.84
N PRO A 313 -4.03 15.27 5.86
CA PRO A 313 -4.41 15.54 7.26
C PRO A 313 -4.63 17.03 7.58
N ASN A 314 -4.37 17.92 6.63
CA ASN A 314 -4.60 19.34 6.80
C ASN A 314 -4.81 20.02 5.45
N GLU A 315 -6.05 20.01 4.97
CA GLU A 315 -6.44 20.62 3.70
C GLU A 315 -5.94 22.07 3.53
N ARG A 316 -5.91 22.88 4.60
CA ARG A 316 -5.51 24.30 4.50
C ARG A 316 -4.02 24.50 4.19
N LYS A 317 -3.16 23.58 4.66
CA LYS A 317 -1.70 23.62 4.41
C LYS A 317 -1.27 22.64 3.33
N SER A 318 -2.20 21.78 2.91
CA SER A 318 -2.02 20.80 1.87
C SER A 318 -1.94 21.46 0.51
N ASN A 319 -1.21 20.83 -0.41
CA ASN A 319 -1.22 21.15 -1.83
C ASN A 319 -2.43 20.51 -2.55
N SER A 320 -3.35 19.90 -1.80
CA SER A 320 -4.60 19.25 -2.21
C SER A 320 -5.79 19.81 -1.40
N PRO A 321 -6.99 19.91 -1.98
CA PRO A 321 -7.32 19.64 -3.38
C PRO A 321 -6.89 20.80 -4.30
N ASN A 322 -6.25 20.48 -5.44
CA ASN A 322 -6.03 21.47 -6.50
C ASN A 322 -7.22 21.40 -7.46
N PRO A 323 -8.12 22.40 -7.52
CA PRO A 323 -9.35 22.35 -8.31
C PRO A 323 -9.11 22.32 -9.84
N ARG A 324 -7.85 22.41 -10.29
CA ARG A 324 -7.50 22.47 -11.72
C ARG A 324 -7.50 21.13 -12.45
N ILE A 325 -7.78 20.01 -11.79
CA ILE A 325 -7.69 18.68 -12.40
C ILE A 325 -8.97 17.91 -12.15
N ILE A 326 -9.79 17.83 -13.20
CA ILE A 326 -10.90 16.90 -13.28
C ILE A 326 -10.34 15.72 -14.08
N ILE A 327 -10.17 14.58 -13.43
CA ILE A 327 -9.73 13.35 -14.09
C ILE A 327 -11.00 12.57 -14.43
N ALA A 328 -11.34 12.48 -15.71
CA ALA A 328 -12.48 11.69 -16.17
C ALA A 328 -12.06 10.23 -16.40
N ASP A 329 -12.98 9.28 -16.22
CA ASP A 329 -12.71 7.86 -16.52
C ASP A 329 -12.36 7.63 -18.00
N SER A 330 -12.77 8.55 -18.88
CA SER A 330 -12.40 8.56 -20.31
C SER A 330 -10.95 8.92 -20.59
N ASP A 331 -10.24 9.52 -19.63
CA ASP A 331 -8.84 9.91 -19.81
C ASP A 331 -7.89 8.71 -19.66
N PHE A 332 -8.43 7.51 -19.45
CA PHE A 332 -7.70 6.26 -19.20
C PHE A 332 -8.15 5.06 -20.06
N LEU A 333 -9.10 5.26 -20.99
CA LEU A 333 -9.54 4.25 -21.97
C LEU A 333 -8.78 4.40 -23.30
#